data_AF-A0AAW1FI74-F1
#
_entry.id   AF-A0AAW1FI74-F1
#
_cell.length_a   1.000
_cell.length_b   1.000
_cell.length_c   1.000
_cell.angle_alpha   90.00
_cell.angle_beta   90.00
_cell.angle_gamma   90.00
#
_symmetry.space_group_name_H-M   'P 1'
#
loop_
_entity.id
_entity.type
_entity.pdbx_description
1 polymer ?
#
loop_
_entity_poly.entity_id
_entity_poly.type
_entity_poly.pdbx_seq_one_letter_code
_entity_poly.pdbx_strand_id
1 'polypeptide(L)'
;MPWLLSSQVERLSSSPSQRQCERTSFSFYCAVREQLPVWLLEDMRGMEVFSWEDGHPRAFLPSEALLYALVHDHQDYARFLLNKYTVSALRPPRCSFCCCRSSGAPHLTLAVRYNRVSILGMMVAALKDGHMQDFLDSRGGCLHAADAGKTAVQLAVELSRPDCLLLLLVHGALPTGLDAALQRLVSCDGADRRHAQRCLDFLLLFLPKPPALCRLRDESHRWQSLLGNEVFSWLCGLAPPPLLLQALRCLARSGPDQITALPDFLRLHSWQ
;
A
#
# COMPACT_ATOMS: atom_id res chain seq x y z
N MET A 1 -2.90 -7.73 -19.82
CA MET A 1 -2.95 -6.28 -19.53
C MET A 1 -4.13 -6.04 -18.59
N PRO A 2 -3.91 -5.81 -17.28
CA PRO A 2 -5.03 -5.67 -16.34
C PRO A 2 -5.89 -4.43 -16.58
N TRP A 3 -5.38 -3.47 -17.36
CA TRP A 3 -6.01 -2.17 -17.65
C TRP A 3 -6.72 -2.13 -19.02
N LEU A 4 -6.71 -3.24 -19.78
CA LEU A 4 -7.45 -3.37 -21.04
C LEU A 4 -8.85 -3.98 -20.85
N LEU A 5 -9.29 -4.20 -19.60
CA LEU A 5 -10.59 -4.81 -19.30
C LEU A 5 -11.67 -3.75 -19.12
N SER A 6 -11.90 -2.98 -20.17
CA SER A 6 -13.17 -2.31 -20.44
C SER A 6 -13.33 -2.13 -21.94
N SER A 7 -13.30 -3.23 -22.70
CA SER A 7 -13.66 -3.18 -24.12
C SER A 7 -13.98 -4.56 -24.69
N GLN A 8 -15.03 -5.22 -24.20
CA GLN A 8 -15.73 -6.23 -25.00
C GLN A 8 -17.15 -5.80 -25.40
N VAL A 9 -17.62 -4.63 -24.98
CA VAL A 9 -18.87 -4.04 -25.42
C VAL A 9 -18.63 -2.55 -25.69
N GLU A 10 -18.11 -2.24 -26.88
CA GLU A 10 -18.21 -0.95 -27.61
C GLU A 10 -17.08 -0.87 -28.64
N ARG A 11 -17.25 -1.62 -29.73
CA ARG A 11 -16.36 -1.59 -30.89
C ARG A 11 -16.87 -0.56 -31.93
N LEU A 12 -17.39 0.58 -31.49
CA LEU A 12 -17.98 1.60 -32.34
C LEU A 12 -17.41 2.99 -32.02
N SER A 13 -16.65 3.52 -32.98
CA SER A 13 -16.16 4.91 -33.13
C SER A 13 -15.28 5.51 -32.02
N SER A 14 -14.02 5.09 -31.93
CA SER A 14 -12.97 5.94 -31.33
C SER A 14 -12.54 7.04 -32.30
N SER A 15 -12.58 8.29 -31.87
CA SER A 15 -12.13 9.43 -32.67
C SER A 15 -10.61 9.34 -32.93
N PRO A 16 -10.08 9.97 -34.00
CA PRO A 16 -8.64 10.00 -34.28
C PRO A 16 -7.82 10.53 -33.09
N SER A 17 -8.37 11.48 -32.34
CA SER A 17 -7.73 12.04 -31.16
C SER A 17 -7.66 11.07 -29.99
N GLN A 18 -8.68 10.22 -29.79
CA GLN A 18 -8.67 9.18 -28.76
C GLN A 18 -7.60 8.11 -29.05
N ARG A 19 -7.47 7.68 -30.31
CA ARG A 19 -6.41 6.74 -30.74
C ARG A 19 -5.01 7.33 -30.57
N GLN A 20 -4.87 8.64 -30.79
CA GLN A 20 -3.60 9.31 -30.53
C GLN A 20 -3.26 9.30 -29.03
N CYS A 21 -4.23 9.50 -28.13
CA CYS A 21 -4.04 9.39 -26.68
C CYS A 21 -3.62 7.98 -26.25
N GLU A 22 -4.24 6.94 -26.82
CA GLU A 22 -3.85 5.55 -26.57
C GLU A 22 -2.39 5.28 -26.98
N ARG A 23 -1.96 5.83 -28.12
CA ARG A 23 -0.59 5.63 -28.62
C ARG A 23 0.47 6.32 -27.75
N THR A 24 0.24 7.57 -27.38
CA THR A 24 1.14 8.34 -26.50
C THR A 24 1.16 7.74 -25.09
N SER A 25 0.01 7.38 -24.52
CA SER A 25 -0.05 6.74 -23.19
C SER A 25 0.68 5.40 -23.16
N PHE A 26 0.57 4.61 -24.24
CA PHE A 26 1.36 3.39 -24.38
C PHE A 26 2.87 3.68 -24.52
N SER A 27 3.25 4.73 -25.24
CA SER A 27 4.66 5.13 -25.40
C SER A 27 5.26 5.56 -24.06
N PHE A 28 4.54 6.38 -23.28
CA PHE A 28 4.95 6.76 -21.93
C PHE A 28 5.02 5.56 -20.98
N TYR A 29 4.04 4.65 -21.04
CA TYR A 29 4.09 3.39 -20.29
C TYR A 29 5.38 2.59 -20.60
N CYS A 30 5.72 2.41 -21.88
CA CYS A 30 6.94 1.72 -22.29
C CYS A 30 8.19 2.44 -21.77
N ALA A 31 8.24 3.78 -21.89
CA ALA A 31 9.35 4.58 -21.41
C ALA A 31 9.57 4.45 -19.89
N VAL A 32 8.51 4.47 -19.09
CA VAL A 32 8.61 4.26 -17.63
C VAL A 32 9.05 2.83 -17.31
N ARG A 33 8.48 1.83 -18.00
CA ARG A 33 8.86 0.41 -17.84
C ARG A 33 10.33 0.16 -18.18
N GLU A 34 10.84 0.82 -19.20
CA GLU A 34 12.23 0.74 -19.67
C GLU A 34 13.18 1.61 -18.85
N GLN A 35 12.68 2.23 -17.77
CA GLN A 35 13.43 3.07 -16.86
C GLN A 35 14.21 4.20 -17.54
N LEU A 36 13.59 4.83 -18.55
CA LEU A 36 14.23 5.97 -19.21
C LEU A 36 14.49 7.13 -18.21
N PRO A 37 15.48 8.01 -18.50
CA PRO A 37 15.85 9.09 -17.60
C PRO A 37 14.69 10.05 -17.31
N VAL A 38 14.68 10.58 -16.08
CA VAL A 38 13.64 11.49 -15.56
C VAL A 38 13.36 12.67 -16.49
N TRP A 39 14.38 13.28 -17.07
CA TRP A 39 14.21 14.44 -17.95
C TRP A 39 13.39 14.10 -19.20
N LEU A 40 13.61 12.91 -19.78
CA LEU A 40 12.88 12.46 -20.96
C LEU A 40 11.43 12.10 -20.62
N LEU A 41 11.23 11.44 -19.48
CA LEU A 41 9.89 11.11 -18.99
C LEU A 41 9.07 12.37 -18.73
N GLU A 42 9.67 13.41 -18.18
CA GLU A 42 8.99 14.68 -17.95
C GLU A 42 8.74 15.49 -19.21
N ASP A 43 9.64 15.41 -20.19
CA ASP A 43 9.44 15.99 -21.52
C ASP A 43 8.24 15.34 -22.21
N MET A 44 8.21 14.00 -22.26
CA MET A 44 7.06 13.23 -22.73
C MET A 44 5.79 13.61 -21.95
N ARG A 45 5.83 13.58 -20.61
CA ARG A 45 4.67 13.87 -19.75
C ARG A 45 4.11 15.29 -19.99
N GLY A 46 4.98 16.26 -20.22
CA GLY A 46 4.61 17.67 -20.39
C GLY A 46 4.17 18.04 -21.80
N MET A 47 4.70 17.37 -22.83
CA MET A 47 4.46 17.71 -24.24
C MET A 47 3.35 16.88 -24.89
N GLU A 48 3.13 15.65 -24.44
CA GLU A 48 2.15 14.77 -25.06
C GLU A 48 0.78 14.81 -24.38
N VAL A 49 -0.24 14.49 -25.17
CA VAL A 49 -1.60 14.25 -24.71
C VAL A 49 -1.75 12.76 -24.45
N PHE A 50 -2.11 12.37 -23.23
CA PHE A 50 -2.17 10.97 -22.82
C PHE A 50 -3.58 10.47 -22.49
N SER A 51 -4.46 11.34 -22.00
CA SER A 51 -5.82 10.96 -21.64
C SER A 51 -6.86 11.87 -22.27
N TRP A 52 -8.03 11.30 -22.47
CA TRP A 52 -9.22 11.98 -22.96
C TRP A 52 -10.23 12.01 -21.82
N GLU A 53 -10.29 13.12 -21.09
CA GLU A 53 -11.18 13.31 -19.94
C GLU A 53 -12.06 14.53 -20.18
N ASP A 54 -13.35 14.43 -19.81
CA ASP A 54 -14.34 15.50 -19.97
C ASP A 54 -14.38 16.10 -21.39
N GLY A 55 -14.15 15.27 -22.41
CA GLY A 55 -14.16 15.68 -23.82
C GLY A 55 -12.89 16.38 -24.31
N HIS A 56 -11.84 16.48 -23.48
CA HIS A 56 -10.63 17.21 -23.81
C HIS A 56 -9.36 16.35 -23.71
N PRO A 57 -8.41 16.50 -24.66
CA PRO A 57 -7.10 15.90 -24.57
C PRO A 57 -6.27 16.56 -23.45
N ARG A 58 -5.60 15.76 -22.61
CA ARG A 58 -4.72 16.28 -21.55
C ARG A 58 -3.47 15.44 -21.32
N ALA A 59 -2.46 16.09 -20.76
CA ALA A 59 -1.27 15.45 -20.21
C ALA A 59 -1.57 14.73 -18.89
N PHE A 60 -0.75 13.72 -18.55
CA PHE A 60 -0.81 13.04 -17.27
C PHE A 60 -0.39 13.97 -16.13
N LEU A 61 -1.16 13.92 -15.04
CA LEU A 61 -0.80 14.56 -13.77
C LEU A 61 0.41 13.85 -13.15
N PRO A 62 1.18 14.55 -12.28
CA PRO A 62 2.22 13.90 -11.47
C PRO A 62 1.70 12.71 -10.67
N SER A 63 0.45 12.77 -10.17
CA SER A 63 -0.17 11.66 -9.47
C SER A 63 -0.45 10.45 -10.36
N GLU A 64 -0.79 10.67 -11.62
CA GLU A 64 -1.03 9.58 -12.58
C GLU A 64 0.31 8.95 -13.01
N ALA A 65 1.32 9.78 -13.29
CA ALA A 65 2.67 9.33 -13.58
C ALA A 65 3.28 8.49 -12.43
N LEU A 66 3.01 8.86 -11.17
CA LEU A 66 3.48 8.09 -10.01
C LEU A 66 2.91 6.67 -9.98
N LEU A 67 1.70 6.42 -10.49
CA LEU A 67 1.15 5.06 -10.58
C LEU A 67 1.98 4.18 -11.51
N TYR A 68 2.41 4.71 -12.65
CA TYR A 68 3.31 4.00 -13.56
C TYR A 68 4.67 3.72 -12.92
N ALA A 69 5.23 4.70 -12.21
CA ALA A 69 6.49 4.53 -11.47
C ALA A 69 6.36 3.44 -10.39
N LEU A 70 5.23 3.36 -9.67
CA LEU A 70 4.94 2.31 -8.69
C LEU A 70 4.83 0.92 -9.32
N VAL A 71 4.12 0.80 -10.44
CA VAL A 71 3.97 -0.49 -11.14
C VAL A 71 5.35 -1.01 -11.58
N HIS A 72 6.22 -0.13 -12.07
CA HIS A 72 7.51 -0.48 -12.67
C HIS A 72 8.75 -0.31 -11.76
N ASP A 73 8.56 0.05 -10.49
CA ASP A 73 9.65 0.32 -9.55
C ASP A 73 10.65 1.37 -10.04
N HIS A 74 10.17 2.37 -10.78
CA HIS A 74 11.05 3.44 -11.26
C HIS A 74 11.33 4.42 -10.12
N GLN A 75 12.27 4.06 -9.25
CA GLN A 75 12.55 4.78 -8.01
C GLN A 75 13.04 6.21 -8.26
N ASP A 76 13.85 6.44 -9.30
CA ASP A 76 14.35 7.77 -9.62
C ASP A 76 13.23 8.69 -10.09
N TYR A 77 12.32 8.17 -10.91
CA TYR A 77 11.18 8.94 -11.34
C TYR A 77 10.19 9.18 -10.20
N ALA A 78 9.93 8.18 -9.36
CA ALA A 78 9.11 8.35 -8.16
C ALA A 78 9.70 9.40 -7.21
N ARG A 79 11.02 9.36 -6.96
CA ARG A 79 11.74 10.34 -6.14
C ARG A 79 11.60 11.74 -6.71
N PHE A 80 11.81 11.89 -8.02
CA PHE A 80 11.64 13.17 -8.69
C PHE A 80 10.21 13.71 -8.54
N LEU A 81 9.19 12.88 -8.80
CA LEU A 81 7.78 13.28 -8.71
C LEU A 81 7.43 13.72 -7.28
N LEU A 82 7.84 12.94 -6.28
CA LEU A 82 7.57 13.22 -4.87
C LEU A 82 8.32 14.46 -4.37
N ASN A 83 9.57 14.69 -4.80
CA ASN A 83 10.33 15.87 -4.39
C ASN A 83 9.83 17.15 -5.06
N LYS A 84 9.51 17.09 -6.36
CA LYS A 84 9.11 18.26 -7.14
C LYS A 84 7.65 18.64 -6.91
N TYR A 85 6.76 17.66 -6.81
CA TYR A 85 5.31 17.87 -6.77
C TYR A 85 4.68 17.58 -5.41
N THR A 86 5.42 16.94 -4.48
CA THR A 86 5.02 16.67 -3.09
C THR A 86 3.60 16.12 -2.98
N VAL A 87 2.71 16.83 -2.27
CA VAL A 87 1.31 16.45 -2.04
C VAL A 87 0.55 16.28 -3.36
N SER A 88 0.89 17.05 -4.41
CA SER A 88 0.18 16.94 -5.69
C SER A 88 0.48 15.64 -6.45
N ALA A 89 1.62 14.98 -6.20
CA ALA A 89 1.91 13.64 -6.71
C ALA A 89 1.13 12.53 -5.97
N LEU A 90 0.59 12.83 -4.79
CA LEU A 90 -0.18 11.88 -3.96
C LEU A 90 -1.69 12.13 -4.03
N ARG A 91 -2.14 13.12 -4.80
CA ARG A 91 -3.57 13.39 -4.98
C ARG A 91 -4.25 12.21 -5.68
N PRO A 92 -5.52 11.91 -5.34
CA PRO A 92 -6.31 10.94 -6.09
C PRO A 92 -6.24 11.24 -7.60
N PRO A 93 -5.90 10.24 -8.44
CA PRO A 93 -5.89 10.42 -9.89
C PRO A 93 -7.31 10.68 -10.39
N ARG A 94 -7.44 11.23 -11.59
CA ARG A 94 -8.75 11.49 -12.19
C ARG A 94 -9.37 10.21 -12.75
N CYS A 95 -10.65 10.31 -13.09
CA CYS A 95 -11.58 9.19 -13.34
C CYS A 95 -11.09 8.16 -14.37
N SER A 96 -10.19 8.51 -15.30
CA SER A 96 -9.64 7.55 -16.27
C SER A 96 -8.90 6.35 -15.64
N PHE A 97 -8.52 6.46 -14.36
CA PHE A 97 -7.84 5.41 -13.62
C PHE A 97 -8.74 4.66 -12.62
N CYS A 98 -10.06 4.92 -12.57
CA CYS A 98 -10.95 4.25 -11.63
C CYS A 98 -12.35 4.03 -12.22
N CYS A 99 -12.85 2.79 -12.19
CA CYS A 99 -14.22 2.44 -12.61
C CYS A 99 -15.33 3.03 -11.71
N CYS A 100 -14.96 3.73 -10.63
CA CYS A 100 -15.84 4.18 -9.57
C CYS A 100 -15.47 5.62 -9.17
N ARG A 101 -16.42 6.46 -8.76
CA ARG A 101 -16.16 7.80 -8.15
C ARG A 101 -15.51 7.72 -6.76
N SER A 102 -14.96 6.58 -6.38
CA SER A 102 -14.36 6.34 -5.06
C SER A 102 -13.10 7.20 -4.91
N SER A 103 -13.15 8.17 -3.99
CA SER A 103 -12.12 9.17 -3.68
C SER A 103 -10.88 8.59 -2.95
N GLY A 104 -10.48 7.36 -3.23
CA GLY A 104 -9.35 6.70 -2.58
C GLY A 104 -7.99 7.19 -3.07
N ALA A 105 -6.93 7.03 -2.28
CA ALA A 105 -5.55 7.23 -2.72
C ALA A 105 -4.95 5.89 -3.18
N PRO A 106 -4.96 5.57 -4.48
CA PRO A 106 -4.52 4.26 -4.97
C PRO A 106 -3.01 4.04 -4.85
N HIS A 107 -2.22 5.10 -4.66
CA HIS A 107 -0.78 5.01 -4.58
C HIS A 107 -0.32 4.09 -3.45
N LEU A 108 -0.94 4.20 -2.27
CA LEU A 108 -0.58 3.36 -1.12
C LEU A 108 -0.86 1.89 -1.39
N THR A 109 -2.06 1.57 -1.88
CA THR A 109 -2.43 0.17 -2.14
C THR A 109 -1.60 -0.42 -3.27
N LEU A 110 -1.25 0.34 -4.31
CA LEU A 110 -0.33 -0.12 -5.35
C LEU A 110 1.10 -0.32 -4.84
N ALA A 111 1.61 0.58 -4.00
CA ALA A 111 2.93 0.43 -3.40
C ALA A 111 3.02 -0.86 -2.58
N VAL A 112 1.98 -1.17 -1.79
CA VAL A 112 1.89 -2.42 -1.02
C VAL A 112 1.75 -3.64 -1.94
N ARG A 113 0.84 -3.58 -2.92
CA ARG A 113 0.58 -4.68 -3.86
C ARG A 113 1.83 -5.11 -4.61
N TYR A 114 2.59 -4.15 -5.12
CA TYR A 114 3.82 -4.39 -5.86
C TYR A 114 5.06 -4.43 -4.96
N ASN A 115 4.89 -4.40 -3.63
CA ASN A 115 5.95 -4.46 -2.63
C ASN A 115 7.06 -3.40 -2.84
N ARG A 116 6.67 -2.17 -3.19
CA ARG A 116 7.55 -1.02 -3.47
C ARG A 116 7.94 -0.30 -2.18
N VAL A 117 8.65 -1.00 -1.29
CA VAL A 117 9.01 -0.47 0.05
C VAL A 117 9.75 0.87 -0.04
N SER A 118 10.73 0.98 -0.94
CA SER A 118 11.50 2.22 -1.12
C SER A 118 10.63 3.40 -1.56
N ILE A 119 9.73 3.16 -2.53
CA ILE A 119 8.81 4.22 -3.01
C ILE A 119 7.78 4.55 -1.94
N LEU A 120 7.26 3.57 -1.21
CA LEU A 120 6.36 3.78 -0.07
C LEU A 120 7.03 4.66 1.00
N GLY A 121 8.31 4.42 1.31
CA GLY A 121 9.09 5.25 2.22
C GLY A 121 9.19 6.70 1.76
N MET A 122 9.49 6.90 0.47
CA MET A 122 9.50 8.24 -0.14
C MET A 122 8.14 8.93 -0.08
N MET A 123 7.05 8.18 -0.31
CA MET A 123 5.69 8.72 -0.28
C MET A 123 5.33 9.21 1.13
N VAL A 124 5.63 8.41 2.15
CA VAL A 124 5.32 8.78 3.53
C VAL A 124 6.20 9.94 4.01
N ALA A 125 7.48 9.98 3.60
CA ALA A 125 8.36 11.12 3.87
C ALA A 125 7.93 12.42 3.17
N ALA A 126 7.24 12.34 2.02
CA ALA A 126 6.74 13.50 1.30
C ALA A 126 5.48 14.12 1.92
N LEU A 127 4.80 13.42 2.83
CA LEU A 127 3.63 13.91 3.55
C LEU A 127 4.07 14.72 4.77
N LYS A 128 3.49 15.92 4.93
CA LYS A 128 3.64 16.73 6.15
C LYS A 128 2.58 16.32 7.17
N ASP A 129 2.88 16.52 8.46
CA ASP A 129 2.13 16.02 9.62
C ASP A 129 0.60 16.28 9.59
N GLY A 130 0.13 17.32 8.88
CA GLY A 130 -1.29 17.68 8.82
C GLY A 130 -2.18 16.84 7.89
N HIS A 131 -1.63 16.07 6.96
CA HIS A 131 -2.41 15.24 6.01
C HIS A 131 -2.03 13.76 6.02
N MET A 132 -1.09 13.38 6.89
CA MET A 132 -0.51 12.03 6.89
C MET A 132 -1.55 10.97 7.27
N GLN A 133 -2.34 11.21 8.31
CA GLN A 133 -3.28 10.20 8.82
C GLN A 133 -4.44 9.92 7.86
N ASP A 134 -5.08 10.97 7.33
CA ASP A 134 -6.14 10.83 6.32
C ASP A 134 -5.66 10.08 5.07
N PHE A 135 -4.40 10.29 4.69
CA PHE A 135 -3.79 9.59 3.56
C PHE A 135 -3.53 8.12 3.89
N LEU A 136 -2.90 7.81 5.03
CA LEU A 136 -2.55 6.44 5.44
C LEU A 136 -3.78 5.55 5.65
N ASP A 137 -4.85 6.12 6.20
CA ASP A 137 -6.10 5.41 6.48
C ASP A 137 -7.08 5.45 5.29
N SER A 138 -6.68 6.08 4.17
CA SER A 138 -7.47 6.09 2.95
C SER A 138 -7.69 4.67 2.41
N ARG A 139 -8.90 4.44 1.88
CA ARG A 139 -9.26 3.16 1.28
C ARG A 139 -8.88 3.16 -0.20
N GLY A 140 -8.39 2.02 -0.67
CA GLY A 140 -8.03 1.80 -2.07
C GLY A 140 -9.21 2.01 -3.01
N GLY A 141 -8.91 2.61 -4.17
CA GLY A 141 -9.84 2.74 -5.29
C GLY A 141 -10.07 1.40 -6.02
N CYS A 142 -10.86 1.45 -7.08
CA CYS A 142 -11.29 0.26 -7.84
C CYS A 142 -10.26 -0.27 -8.86
N LEU A 143 -9.01 0.23 -8.87
CA LEU A 143 -7.96 -0.18 -9.83
C LEU A 143 -7.73 -1.70 -9.84
N HIS A 144 -7.85 -2.33 -8.68
CA HIS A 144 -7.81 -3.77 -8.55
C HIS A 144 -9.07 -4.19 -7.79
N ALA A 145 -10.00 -4.91 -8.42
CA ALA A 145 -11.29 -5.25 -7.82
C ALA A 145 -11.13 -5.97 -6.47
N ALA A 146 -10.11 -6.81 -6.33
CA ALA A 146 -9.78 -7.51 -5.08
C ALA A 146 -9.36 -6.57 -3.93
N ASP A 147 -8.94 -5.34 -4.22
CA ASP A 147 -8.47 -4.35 -3.22
C ASP A 147 -9.50 -3.28 -2.91
N ALA A 148 -10.63 -3.29 -3.61
CA ALA A 148 -11.61 -2.22 -3.52
C ALA A 148 -12.08 -2.06 -2.06
N GLY A 149 -11.92 -0.84 -1.54
CA GLY A 149 -12.35 -0.51 -0.19
C GLY A 149 -11.42 -0.99 0.94
N LYS A 150 -10.31 -1.67 0.64
CA LYS A 150 -9.31 -2.06 1.65
C LYS A 150 -8.34 -0.92 1.95
N THR A 151 -7.90 -0.80 3.20
CA THR A 151 -6.78 0.09 3.55
C THR A 151 -5.45 -0.53 3.11
N ALA A 152 -4.40 0.28 3.02
CA ALA A 152 -3.05 -0.21 2.73
C ALA A 152 -2.56 -1.22 3.78
N VAL A 153 -2.93 -1.02 5.06
CA VAL A 153 -2.63 -1.94 6.17
C VAL A 153 -3.31 -3.30 5.95
N GLN A 154 -4.62 -3.31 5.65
CA GLN A 154 -5.36 -4.55 5.38
C GLN A 154 -4.76 -5.32 4.20
N LEU A 155 -4.39 -4.60 3.13
CA LEU A 155 -3.76 -5.22 1.96
C LEU A 155 -2.36 -5.78 2.27
N ALA A 156 -1.56 -5.08 3.10
CA ALA A 156 -0.23 -5.56 3.49
C ALA A 156 -0.31 -6.86 4.30
N VAL A 157 -1.30 -6.96 5.18
CA VAL A 157 -1.59 -8.20 5.94
C VAL A 157 -2.01 -9.32 5.01
N GLU A 158 -2.98 -9.04 4.13
CA GLU A 158 -3.50 -10.03 3.19
C GLU A 158 -2.45 -10.52 2.21
N LEU A 159 -1.49 -9.69 1.81
CA LEU A 159 -0.39 -10.09 0.92
C LEU A 159 0.87 -10.53 1.67
N SER A 160 0.83 -10.60 3.01
CA SER A 160 1.99 -10.94 3.86
C SER A 160 3.23 -10.09 3.53
N ARG A 161 3.07 -8.76 3.51
CA ARG A 161 4.11 -7.75 3.25
C ARG A 161 4.53 -7.04 4.55
N PRO A 162 5.39 -7.66 5.38
CA PRO A 162 5.71 -7.14 6.71
C PRO A 162 6.46 -5.80 6.67
N ASP A 163 7.37 -5.61 5.71
CA ASP A 163 8.13 -4.35 5.60
C ASP A 163 7.23 -3.16 5.24
N CYS A 164 6.32 -3.34 4.28
CA CYS A 164 5.29 -2.35 3.97
C CYS A 164 4.39 -2.07 5.18
N LEU A 165 3.95 -3.13 5.87
CA LEU A 165 3.10 -3.00 7.05
C LEU A 165 3.79 -2.21 8.16
N LEU A 166 5.03 -2.56 8.49
CA LEU A 166 5.79 -1.89 9.55
C LEU A 166 5.94 -0.40 9.23
N LEU A 167 6.31 -0.07 8.00
CA LEU A 167 6.44 1.32 7.55
C LEU A 167 5.12 2.09 7.74
N LEU A 168 3.98 1.52 7.34
CA LEU A 168 2.67 2.17 7.53
C LEU A 168 2.35 2.39 9.01
N LEU A 169 2.53 1.38 9.85
CA LEU A 169 2.16 1.42 11.28
C LEU A 169 3.00 2.42 12.07
N VAL A 170 4.28 2.48 11.76
CA VAL A 170 5.24 3.41 12.34
C VAL A 170 4.87 4.86 12.10
N HIS A 171 4.35 5.14 10.91
CA HIS A 171 3.91 6.47 10.51
C HIS A 171 2.46 6.76 10.93
N GLY A 172 1.88 5.91 11.78
CA GLY A 172 0.59 6.18 12.44
C GLY A 172 -0.63 5.60 11.74
N ALA A 173 -0.47 4.73 10.73
CA ALA A 173 -1.61 4.04 10.14
C ALA A 173 -2.32 3.16 11.17
N LEU A 174 -3.65 3.06 11.08
CA LEU A 174 -4.43 2.26 12.03
C LEU A 174 -4.11 0.76 11.89
N PRO A 175 -3.77 0.04 13.00
CA PRO A 175 -3.42 -1.38 13.00
C PRO A 175 -4.66 -2.28 12.82
N THR A 176 -5.25 -2.22 11.63
CA THR A 176 -6.47 -2.93 11.24
C THR A 176 -6.13 -4.30 10.61
N GLY A 177 -7.13 -5.19 10.47
CA GLY A 177 -6.94 -6.46 9.76
C GLY A 177 -6.42 -7.63 10.60
N LEU A 178 -6.57 -7.59 11.93
CA LEU A 178 -6.14 -8.67 12.82
C LEU A 178 -6.77 -10.03 12.46
N ASP A 179 -8.06 -10.07 12.14
CA ASP A 179 -8.73 -11.29 11.67
C ASP A 179 -8.07 -11.87 10.42
N ALA A 180 -7.76 -11.02 9.44
CA ALA A 180 -7.11 -11.42 8.20
C ALA A 180 -5.68 -11.94 8.46
N ALA A 181 -4.96 -11.36 9.41
CA ALA A 181 -3.63 -11.82 9.81
C ALA A 181 -3.68 -13.23 10.42
N LEU A 182 -4.63 -13.48 11.31
CA LEU A 182 -4.86 -14.78 11.93
C LEU A 182 -5.26 -15.84 10.88
N GLN A 183 -6.16 -15.48 9.95
CA GLN A 183 -6.52 -16.34 8.83
C GLN A 183 -5.31 -16.64 7.94
N ARG A 184 -4.49 -15.63 7.61
CA ARG A 184 -3.27 -15.84 6.81
C ARG A 184 -2.27 -16.74 7.51
N LEU A 185 -2.05 -16.58 8.80
CA LEU A 185 -1.16 -17.45 9.57
C LEU A 185 -1.62 -18.92 9.53
N VAL A 186 -2.93 -19.16 9.51
CA VAL A 186 -3.49 -20.49 9.38
C VAL A 186 -3.34 -21.05 7.97
N SER A 187 -3.55 -20.24 6.94
CA SER A 187 -3.60 -20.68 5.53
C SER A 187 -2.24 -20.76 4.83
N CYS A 188 -1.18 -20.17 5.38
CA CYS A 188 0.14 -20.13 4.74
C CYS A 188 1.10 -21.19 5.27
N ASP A 189 1.95 -21.68 4.36
CA ASP A 189 3.03 -22.64 4.64
C ASP A 189 4.41 -22.02 4.39
N GLY A 190 5.46 -22.65 4.92
CA GLY A 190 6.86 -22.32 4.61
C GLY A 190 7.26 -20.86 4.84
N ALA A 191 7.79 -20.21 3.80
CA ALA A 191 8.27 -18.82 3.85
C ALA A 191 7.13 -17.81 4.00
N ASP A 192 5.97 -18.07 3.40
CA ASP A 192 4.80 -17.20 3.50
C ASP A 192 4.26 -17.16 4.94
N ARG A 193 4.37 -18.29 5.65
CA ARG A 193 4.03 -18.38 7.07
C ARG A 193 4.88 -17.46 7.94
N ARG A 194 6.19 -17.34 7.66
CA ARG A 194 7.09 -16.43 8.40
C ARG A 194 6.70 -14.97 8.19
N HIS A 195 6.41 -14.57 6.95
CA HIS A 195 5.97 -13.22 6.66
C HIS A 195 4.59 -12.92 7.28
N ALA A 196 3.65 -13.87 7.24
CA ALA A 196 2.36 -13.76 7.90
C ALA A 196 2.50 -13.62 9.42
N GLN A 197 3.39 -14.39 10.05
CA GLN A 197 3.71 -14.27 11.47
C GLN A 197 4.26 -12.88 11.79
N ARG A 198 5.22 -12.37 11.01
CA ARG A 198 5.76 -11.02 11.22
C ARG A 198 4.69 -9.94 11.05
N CYS A 199 3.78 -10.09 10.10
CA CYS A 199 2.64 -9.19 9.97
C CYS A 199 1.76 -9.20 11.23
N LEU A 200 1.47 -10.38 11.78
CA LEU A 200 0.73 -10.50 13.03
C LEU A 200 1.49 -9.83 14.19
N ASP A 201 2.78 -10.12 14.35
CA ASP A 201 3.61 -9.55 15.41
C ASP A 201 3.60 -8.01 15.36
N PHE A 202 3.72 -7.42 14.18
CA PHE A 202 3.62 -5.96 13.99
C PHE A 202 2.22 -5.44 14.32
N LEU A 203 1.14 -6.09 13.88
CA LEU A 203 -0.20 -5.67 14.29
C LEU A 203 -0.35 -5.70 15.80
N LEU A 204 0.06 -6.78 16.47
CA LEU A 204 0.00 -6.90 17.92
C LEU A 204 0.83 -5.83 18.61
N LEU A 205 2.00 -5.49 18.07
CA LEU A 205 2.84 -4.41 18.59
C LEU A 205 2.10 -3.07 18.55
N PHE A 206 1.47 -2.71 17.44
CA PHE A 206 0.83 -1.40 17.32
C PHE A 206 -0.61 -1.35 17.86
N LEU A 207 -1.26 -2.49 18.07
CA LEU A 207 -2.66 -2.60 18.52
C LEU A 207 -2.87 -1.89 19.87
N PRO A 208 -3.81 -0.92 19.98
CA PRO A 208 -4.10 -0.28 21.26
C PRO A 208 -4.86 -1.21 22.22
N LYS A 209 -5.86 -1.94 21.70
CA LYS A 209 -6.70 -2.88 22.45
C LYS A 209 -7.14 -4.02 21.53
N PRO A 210 -7.17 -5.28 21.99
CA PRO A 210 -7.66 -6.38 21.18
C PRO A 210 -9.15 -6.22 20.85
N PRO A 211 -9.55 -6.37 19.58
CA PRO A 211 -10.96 -6.52 19.22
C PRO A 211 -11.52 -7.84 19.77
N ALA A 212 -12.84 -7.92 19.93
CA ALA A 212 -13.49 -9.16 20.36
C ALA A 212 -13.45 -10.19 19.23
N LEU A 213 -12.53 -11.15 19.32
CA LEU A 213 -12.35 -12.21 18.33
C LEU A 213 -13.04 -13.50 18.79
N CYS A 214 -14.35 -13.62 18.53
CA CYS A 214 -15.14 -14.79 18.96
C CYS A 214 -14.54 -16.13 18.48
N ARG A 215 -13.98 -16.15 17.26
CA ARG A 215 -13.36 -17.35 16.65
C ARG A 215 -12.17 -17.90 17.42
N LEU A 216 -11.49 -17.08 18.23
CA LEU A 216 -10.39 -17.57 19.07
C LEU A 216 -10.92 -18.51 20.15
N ARG A 217 -12.14 -18.29 20.64
CA ARG A 217 -12.76 -19.11 21.70
C ARG A 217 -13.23 -20.46 21.17
N ASP A 218 -13.76 -20.47 19.95
CA ASP A 218 -14.31 -21.67 19.30
C ASP A 218 -13.22 -22.74 19.06
N GLU A 219 -12.01 -22.32 18.67
CA GLU A 219 -10.87 -23.22 18.39
C GLU A 219 -9.69 -22.98 19.35
N SER A 220 -9.97 -22.83 20.65
CA SER A 220 -9.00 -22.42 21.68
C SER A 220 -7.66 -23.17 21.65
N HIS A 221 -7.66 -24.51 21.60
CA HIS A 221 -6.43 -25.31 21.57
C HIS A 221 -5.53 -25.01 20.36
N ARG A 222 -6.15 -24.78 19.19
CA ARG A 222 -5.42 -24.45 17.96
C ARG A 222 -4.77 -23.08 18.07
N TRP A 223 -5.48 -22.09 18.58
CA TRP A 223 -4.94 -20.74 18.70
C TRP A 223 -3.90 -20.61 19.81
N GLN A 224 -4.03 -21.38 20.89
CA GLN A 224 -3.01 -21.47 21.93
C GLN A 224 -1.69 -22.05 21.40
N SER A 225 -1.76 -23.09 20.55
CA SER A 225 -0.53 -23.66 19.96
C SER A 225 0.14 -22.72 18.97
N LEU A 226 -0.62 -21.87 18.27
CA LEU A 226 -0.10 -20.92 17.28
C LEU A 226 0.40 -19.61 17.88
N LEU A 227 -0.31 -19.05 18.87
CA LEU A 227 -0.04 -17.73 19.43
C LEU A 227 0.74 -17.80 20.74
N GLY A 228 0.76 -18.96 21.39
CA GLY A 228 1.15 -19.09 22.79
C GLY A 228 0.04 -18.65 23.76
N ASN A 229 0.11 -19.18 24.98
CA ASN A 229 -0.95 -19.01 25.99
C ASN A 229 -1.15 -17.56 26.43
N GLU A 230 -0.07 -16.78 26.56
CA GLU A 230 -0.13 -15.40 27.03
C GLU A 230 -0.83 -14.49 26.03
N VAL A 231 -0.39 -14.53 24.76
CA VAL A 231 -0.98 -13.73 23.67
C VAL A 231 -2.43 -14.15 23.43
N PHE A 232 -2.71 -15.46 23.43
CA PHE A 232 -4.08 -15.97 23.32
C PHE A 232 -4.98 -15.44 24.44
N SER A 233 -4.55 -15.52 25.70
CA SER A 233 -5.33 -15.06 26.85
C SER A 233 -5.58 -13.56 26.79
N TRP A 234 -4.58 -12.78 26.37
CA TRP A 234 -4.73 -11.35 26.14
C TRP A 234 -5.73 -11.02 25.03
N LEU A 235 -5.61 -11.67 23.86
CA LEU A 235 -6.55 -11.46 22.75
C LEU A 235 -7.98 -11.88 23.08
N CYS A 236 -8.17 -12.89 23.93
CA CYS A 236 -9.48 -13.30 24.44
C CYS A 236 -10.06 -12.35 25.51
N GLY A 237 -9.29 -11.35 25.97
CA GLY A 237 -9.66 -10.43 27.03
C GLY A 237 -9.60 -11.05 28.44
N LEU A 238 -8.91 -12.17 28.61
CA LEU A 238 -8.80 -12.91 29.87
C LEU A 238 -7.58 -12.46 30.71
N ALA A 239 -6.59 -11.82 30.08
CA ALA A 239 -5.37 -11.35 30.70
C ALA A 239 -4.94 -9.98 30.13
N PRO A 240 -4.12 -9.19 30.85
CA PRO A 240 -3.47 -8.01 30.28
C PRO A 240 -2.45 -8.40 29.19
N PRO A 241 -2.01 -7.45 28.34
CA PRO A 241 -0.97 -7.72 27.34
C PRO A 241 0.34 -8.18 28.01
N PRO A 242 1.09 -9.12 27.42
CA PRO A 242 2.36 -9.60 27.97
C PRO A 242 3.36 -8.45 28.22
N LEU A 243 4.16 -8.53 29.28
CA LEU A 243 5.11 -7.46 29.66
C LEU A 243 6.10 -7.14 28.54
N LEU A 244 6.62 -8.17 27.87
CA LEU A 244 7.51 -7.99 26.72
C LEU A 244 6.84 -7.19 25.60
N LEU A 245 5.58 -7.50 25.28
CA LEU A 245 4.82 -6.78 24.27
C LEU A 245 4.59 -5.32 24.68
N GLN A 246 4.34 -5.06 25.97
CA GLN A 246 4.22 -3.71 26.51
C GLN A 246 5.54 -2.92 26.41
N ALA A 247 6.67 -3.55 26.74
CA ALA A 247 7.98 -2.93 26.62
C ALA A 247 8.33 -2.59 25.16
N LEU A 248 8.09 -3.53 24.23
CA LEU A 248 8.30 -3.30 22.80
C LEU A 248 7.37 -2.22 22.26
N ARG A 249 6.13 -2.14 22.75
CA ARG A 249 5.18 -1.07 22.41
C ARG A 249 5.72 0.31 22.77
N CYS A 250 6.29 0.45 23.96
CA CYS A 250 6.88 1.71 24.40
C CYS A 250 8.01 2.14 23.44
N LEU A 251 8.88 1.22 23.04
CA LEU A 251 9.94 1.49 22.07
C LEU A 251 9.38 1.88 20.69
N ALA A 252 8.46 1.07 20.15
CA ALA A 252 7.89 1.29 18.82
C ALA A 252 7.09 2.61 18.71
N ARG A 253 6.48 3.06 19.81
CA ARG A 253 5.69 4.30 19.87
C ARG A 253 6.53 5.54 20.22
N SER A 254 7.80 5.38 20.56
CA SER A 254 8.68 6.52 20.89
C SER A 254 9.15 7.29 19.66
N GLY A 255 8.85 6.80 18.45
CA GLY A 255 9.07 7.50 17.18
C GLY A 255 9.66 6.58 16.09
N PRO A 256 9.57 6.99 14.81
CA PRO A 256 10.07 6.20 13.69
C PRO A 256 11.57 5.89 13.79
N ASP A 257 12.36 6.81 14.36
CA ASP A 257 13.82 6.62 14.49
C ASP A 257 14.19 5.46 15.43
N GLN A 258 13.29 5.08 16.34
CA GLN A 258 13.53 4.02 17.32
C GLN A 258 13.21 2.61 16.82
N ILE A 259 12.71 2.46 15.58
CA ILE A 259 12.50 1.13 14.96
C ILE A 259 13.82 0.40 14.77
N THR A 260 14.90 1.15 14.53
CA THR A 260 16.25 0.60 14.45
C THR A 260 16.70 -0.01 15.79
N ALA A 261 16.10 0.41 16.91
CA ALA A 261 16.32 -0.16 18.24
C ALA A 261 15.47 -1.42 18.52
N LEU A 262 14.53 -1.79 17.63
CA LEU A 262 13.82 -3.06 17.75
C LEU A 262 14.79 -4.23 17.58
N PRO A 263 14.54 -5.39 18.24
CA PRO A 263 15.30 -6.61 18.03
C PRO A 263 15.37 -7.00 16.54
N ASP A 264 16.45 -7.68 16.12
CA ASP A 264 16.70 -8.00 14.71
C ASP A 264 15.52 -8.71 14.01
N PHE A 265 14.81 -9.58 14.73
CA PHE A 265 13.64 -10.28 14.20
C PHE A 265 12.44 -9.36 13.90
N LEU A 266 12.43 -8.14 14.43
CA LEU A 266 11.41 -7.10 14.19
C LEU A 266 11.90 -5.94 13.30
N ARG A 267 13.19 -5.90 12.93
CA ARG A 267 13.72 -4.84 12.04
C ARG A 267 13.24 -5.01 10.60
N LEU A 268 13.14 -3.91 9.84
CA LEU A 268 12.99 -3.97 8.38
C LEU A 268 14.18 -4.71 7.78
N HIS A 269 13.93 -5.67 6.89
CA HIS A 269 15.01 -6.45 6.25
C HIS A 269 15.50 -5.82 4.94
N SER A 270 14.89 -4.71 4.52
CA SER A 270 15.10 -4.06 3.22
C SER A 270 16.10 -2.88 3.22
N TRP A 271 16.91 -2.73 4.28
CA TRP A 271 17.98 -1.72 4.36
C TRP A 271 19.40 -2.31 4.31
N GLN A 272 19.57 -3.46 3.67
CA GLN A 272 20.89 -4.01 3.31
C GLN A 272 21.12 -3.91 1.81
#